data_AF-A0A7N2KSW3-F1
#
_entry.id   AF-A0A7N2KSW3-F1
#
_cell.length_a   1.000
_cell.length_b   1.000
_cell.length_c   1.000
_cell.angle_alpha   90.00
_cell.angle_beta   90.00
_cell.angle_gamma   90.00
#
_symmetry.space_group_name_H-M   'P 1'
#
loop_
_entity.id
_entity.type
_entity.pdbx_description
1 polymer ?
#
loop_
_entity_poly.entity_id
_entity_poly.type
_entity_poly.pdbx_seq_one_letter_code
_entity_poly.pdbx_strand_id
1 'polypeptide(L)'
;MRVLVSREFLESIEKNVLCERPAWRVDAAKVDTDCDSALLMSDHSLFLISELSEHNPLDLFSKSEDKIHKAINDLFTTPQNNFRVFLNGSLIFGGLGGGADSTNVVTSEAFEDALKPVIRADSGLRTKNFLQLVSKTVCKSGILDQLLEVQKLDNFDIEGAIHAYYDIISESCPVCGELGEEEVSHRYTSLHSIPMDESLKIVKDYLVAATAKDCSL
;
A
#
# COMPACT_ATOMS: atom_id res chain seq x y z
N MET A 1 5.14 17.25 7.48
CA MET A 1 6.24 18.12 7.00
C MET A 1 6.03 19.54 7.51
N ARG A 2 7.02 20.19 8.16
CA ARG A 2 6.90 21.61 8.57
C ARG A 2 7.10 22.48 7.33
N VAL A 3 6.16 23.38 7.07
CA VAL A 3 6.22 24.34 5.96
C VAL A 3 6.21 25.76 6.51
N LEU A 4 6.95 26.66 5.89
CA LEU A 4 6.93 28.08 6.23
C LEU A 4 5.67 28.72 5.65
N VAL A 5 5.04 29.59 6.41
CA VAL A 5 3.82 30.31 6.01
C VAL A 5 3.98 31.80 6.34
N SER A 6 3.35 32.66 5.55
CA SER A 6 3.33 34.09 5.83
C SER A 6 2.16 34.45 6.74
N ARG A 7 2.28 35.58 7.43
CA ARG A 7 1.19 36.14 8.25
C ARG A 7 -0.06 36.41 7.41
N GLU A 8 0.11 36.97 6.21
CA GLU A 8 -1.00 37.29 5.30
C GLU A 8 -1.76 36.02 4.88
N PHE A 9 -1.04 34.90 4.69
CA PHE A 9 -1.65 33.60 4.42
C PHE A 9 -2.51 33.16 5.60
N LEU A 10 -2.00 33.23 6.83
CA LEU A 10 -2.74 32.83 8.04
C LEU A 10 -3.96 33.73 8.30
N GLU A 11 -3.84 35.04 8.10
CA GLU A 11 -4.97 35.98 8.17
C GLU A 11 -6.05 35.68 7.11
N SER A 12 -5.65 35.23 5.92
CA SER A 12 -6.60 34.80 4.89
C SER A 12 -7.29 33.50 5.26
N ILE A 13 -6.57 32.52 5.82
CA ILE A 13 -7.15 31.26 6.29
C ILE A 13 -8.17 31.54 7.40
N GLU A 14 -7.83 32.38 8.38
CA GLU A 14 -8.73 32.74 9.47
C GLU A 14 -10.06 33.27 8.92
N LYS A 15 -10.02 34.22 7.98
CA LYS A 15 -11.23 34.77 7.34
C LYS A 15 -12.04 33.71 6.60
N ASN A 16 -11.37 32.81 5.88
CA ASN A 16 -12.04 31.78 5.08
C ASN A 16 -12.79 30.76 5.94
N VAL A 17 -12.22 30.35 7.08
CA VAL A 17 -12.83 29.32 7.93
C VAL A 17 -13.88 29.87 8.90
N LEU A 18 -14.00 31.18 9.08
CA LEU A 18 -14.94 31.79 10.05
C LEU A 18 -16.38 31.32 9.86
N CYS A 19 -16.86 31.23 8.62
CA CYS A 19 -18.22 30.80 8.31
C CYS A 19 -18.42 29.28 8.39
N GLU A 20 -17.35 28.50 8.44
CA GLU A 20 -17.39 27.02 8.51
C GLU A 20 -17.26 26.52 9.96
N ARG A 21 -16.77 27.36 10.88
CA ARG A 21 -16.60 27.01 12.29
C ARG A 21 -17.92 27.07 13.05
N PRO A 22 -18.22 26.10 13.93
CA PRO A 22 -19.33 26.22 14.88
C PRO A 22 -19.17 27.46 15.76
N ALA A 23 -20.28 28.16 16.06
CA ALA A 23 -20.25 29.45 16.79
C ALA A 23 -19.43 29.39 18.10
N TRP A 24 -19.59 28.34 18.90
CA TRP A 24 -18.85 28.16 20.16
C TRP A 24 -17.33 27.97 19.98
N ARG A 25 -16.87 27.54 18.80
CA ARG A 25 -15.44 27.41 18.48
C ARG A 25 -14.83 28.76 18.11
N VAL A 26 -15.59 29.67 17.48
CA VAL A 26 -15.13 31.00 17.07
C VAL A 26 -14.67 31.79 18.29
N ASP A 27 -15.44 31.73 19.38
CA ASP A 27 -15.11 32.45 20.62
C ASP A 27 -14.00 31.77 21.44
N ALA A 28 -13.86 30.45 21.32
CA ALA A 28 -12.93 29.66 22.13
C ALA A 28 -11.48 29.65 21.60
N ALA A 29 -11.26 29.89 20.30
CA ALA A 29 -9.94 29.85 19.70
C ALA A 29 -9.87 30.60 18.36
N LYS A 30 -8.66 31.00 17.96
CA LYS A 30 -8.36 31.64 16.67
C LYS A 30 -7.14 31.02 16.02
N VAL A 31 -6.96 31.26 14.73
CA VAL A 31 -5.70 30.91 14.04
C VAL A 31 -4.59 31.77 14.66
N ASP A 32 -3.46 31.15 15.00
CA ASP A 32 -2.30 31.88 15.50
C ASP A 32 -1.53 32.49 14.32
N THR A 33 -1.80 33.76 14.03
CA THR A 33 -1.23 34.51 12.89
C THR A 33 0.18 35.01 13.15
N ASP A 34 0.71 34.85 14.37
CA ASP A 34 2.09 35.21 14.73
C ASP A 34 3.08 34.04 14.49
N CYS A 35 2.57 32.85 14.14
CA CYS A 35 3.40 31.70 13.79
C CYS A 35 3.98 31.81 12.36
N ASP A 36 5.20 31.32 12.17
CA ASP A 36 5.91 31.31 10.89
C ASP A 36 5.82 29.96 10.13
N SER A 37 5.11 28.99 10.71
CA SER A 37 5.11 27.63 10.19
C SER A 37 3.83 26.85 10.48
N ALA A 38 3.52 25.92 9.59
CA ALA A 38 2.41 24.99 9.71
C ALA A 38 2.87 23.56 9.45
N LEU A 39 2.06 22.58 9.87
CA LEU A 39 2.29 21.18 9.58
C LEU A 39 1.46 20.77 8.35
N LEU A 40 2.14 20.44 7.25
CA LEU A 40 1.50 19.74 6.14
C LEU A 40 1.42 18.25 6.47
N MET A 41 0.19 17.74 6.50
CA MET A 41 -0.13 16.32 6.67
C MET A 41 -0.82 15.83 5.40
N SER A 42 -0.61 14.56 5.06
CA SER A 42 -1.38 13.92 4.00
C SER A 42 -2.84 13.83 4.41
N ASP A 43 -3.75 14.15 3.49
CA ASP A 43 -5.18 13.97 3.74
C ASP A 43 -5.53 12.49 3.64
N HIS A 44 -5.62 11.82 4.79
CA HIS A 44 -5.97 10.41 4.89
C HIS A 44 -7.47 10.13 4.69
N SER A 45 -8.31 11.16 4.50
CA SER A 45 -9.71 11.00 4.09
C SER A 45 -9.86 10.87 2.57
N LEU A 46 -8.82 11.22 1.80
CA LEU A 46 -8.76 11.05 0.36
C LEU A 46 -8.03 9.75 0.01
N PHE A 47 -8.79 8.70 -0.26
CA PHE A 47 -8.25 7.48 -0.86
C PHE A 47 -7.95 7.76 -2.34
N LEU A 48 -6.66 7.79 -2.70
CA LEU A 48 -6.16 7.99 -4.07
C LEU A 48 -6.34 6.73 -4.95
N ILE A 49 -7.50 6.09 -4.86
CA ILE A 49 -7.89 4.95 -5.68
C ILE A 49 -9.13 5.41 -6.44
N SER A 50 -8.98 5.67 -7.74
CA SER A 50 -10.09 6.08 -8.62
C SER A 50 -11.08 4.94 -8.87
N GLU A 51 -10.61 3.69 -8.79
CA GLU A 51 -11.42 2.47 -8.93
C GLU A 51 -10.77 1.25 -8.25
N LEU A 52 -11.58 0.24 -7.96
CA LEU A 52 -11.08 -1.03 -7.44
C LEU A 52 -10.13 -1.69 -8.44
N SER A 53 -8.96 -2.13 -7.96
CA SER A 53 -8.04 -2.88 -8.81
C SER A 53 -8.66 -4.22 -9.19
N GLU A 54 -8.49 -4.59 -10.46
CA GLU A 54 -8.80 -5.94 -10.94
C GLU A 54 -7.78 -6.97 -10.45
N HIS A 55 -6.61 -6.51 -9.98
CA HIS A 55 -5.51 -7.37 -9.58
C HIS A 55 -5.86 -8.20 -8.33
N ASN A 56 -5.75 -9.51 -8.46
CA ASN A 56 -5.83 -10.45 -7.35
C ASN A 56 -4.43 -11.02 -7.03
N PRO A 57 -3.82 -10.70 -5.87
CA PRO A 57 -2.53 -11.25 -5.48
C PRO A 57 -2.51 -12.79 -5.44
N LEU A 58 -3.63 -13.44 -5.09
CA LEU A 58 -3.71 -14.90 -5.06
C LEU A 58 -3.53 -15.53 -6.43
N ASP A 59 -3.92 -14.83 -7.50
CA ASP A 59 -3.68 -15.28 -8.87
C ASP A 59 -2.19 -15.17 -9.23
N LEU A 60 -1.52 -14.10 -8.78
CA LEU A 60 -0.09 -13.87 -9.00
C LEU A 60 0.79 -14.89 -8.23
N PHE A 61 0.42 -15.25 -7.01
CA PHE A 61 1.12 -16.23 -6.17
C PHE A 61 0.64 -17.68 -6.38
N SER A 62 -0.19 -17.94 -7.40
CA SER A 62 -0.86 -19.24 -7.58
C SER A 62 0.01 -20.37 -8.14
N LYS A 63 1.20 -20.05 -8.67
CA LYS A 63 2.04 -20.95 -9.49
C LYS A 63 1.40 -21.47 -10.79
N SER A 64 0.21 -20.97 -11.14
CA SER A 64 -0.49 -21.31 -12.38
C SER A 64 -0.15 -20.27 -13.44
N GLU A 65 0.44 -20.70 -14.56
CA GLU A 65 0.82 -19.77 -15.66
C GLU A 65 -0.40 -18.96 -16.15
N ASP A 66 -1.57 -19.58 -16.26
CA ASP A 66 -2.81 -18.91 -16.69
C ASP A 66 -3.27 -17.84 -15.69
N LYS A 67 -3.25 -18.15 -14.39
CA LYS A 67 -3.64 -17.21 -13.34
C LYS A 67 -2.62 -16.08 -13.18
N ILE A 68 -1.33 -16.39 -13.26
CA ILE A 68 -0.27 -15.37 -13.28
C ILE A 68 -0.46 -14.47 -14.50
N HIS A 69 -0.76 -15.04 -15.66
CA HIS A 69 -1.03 -14.24 -16.85
C HIS A 69 -2.24 -13.33 -16.67
N LYS A 70 -3.33 -13.84 -16.11
CA LYS A 70 -4.49 -13.02 -15.71
C LYS A 70 -4.07 -11.88 -14.78
N ALA A 71 -3.36 -12.18 -13.69
CA ALA A 71 -2.93 -11.17 -12.71
C ALA A 71 -2.04 -10.07 -13.32
N ILE A 72 -1.18 -10.42 -14.28
CA ILE A 72 -0.36 -9.44 -15.03
C ILE A 72 -1.21 -8.59 -15.97
N ASN A 73 -2.26 -9.15 -16.60
CA ASN A 73 -3.21 -8.35 -17.38
C ASN A 73 -4.00 -7.41 -16.46
N ASP A 74 -4.46 -7.88 -15.31
CA ASP A 74 -5.23 -7.07 -14.36
C ASP A 74 -4.38 -5.89 -13.81
N LEU A 75 -3.09 -6.13 -13.56
CA LEU A 75 -2.10 -5.10 -13.21
C LEU A 75 -1.86 -4.10 -14.35
N PHE A 76 -1.98 -4.54 -15.60
CA PHE A 76 -1.93 -3.63 -16.74
C PHE A 76 -3.23 -2.83 -16.87
N THR A 77 -4.39 -3.41 -16.62
CA THR A 77 -5.67 -2.71 -16.69
C THR A 77 -5.80 -1.65 -15.57
N THR A 78 -5.42 -2.01 -14.35
CA THR A 78 -5.53 -1.15 -13.15
C THR A 78 -4.20 -1.07 -12.40
N PRO A 79 -3.20 -0.35 -12.94
CA PRO A 79 -1.83 -0.37 -12.41
C PRO A 79 -1.69 0.18 -11.00
N GLN A 80 -2.45 1.22 -10.65
CA GLN A 80 -2.35 1.90 -9.37
C GLN A 80 -0.88 2.17 -9.00
N ASN A 81 -0.43 1.75 -7.81
CA ASN A 81 0.98 1.81 -7.40
C ASN A 81 1.70 0.46 -7.57
N ASN A 82 1.06 -0.56 -8.14
CA ASN A 82 1.52 -1.95 -8.19
C ASN A 82 2.24 -2.33 -9.49
N PHE A 83 2.05 -1.57 -10.58
CA PHE A 83 2.69 -1.87 -11.86
C PHE A 83 3.25 -0.63 -12.56
N ARG A 84 4.52 -0.73 -12.96
CA ARG A 84 5.25 0.33 -13.68
C ARG A 84 6.14 -0.31 -14.72
N VAL A 85 6.29 0.34 -15.87
CA VAL A 85 7.20 -0.10 -16.93
C VAL A 85 8.13 1.03 -17.30
N PHE A 86 9.42 0.72 -17.38
CA PHE A 86 10.47 1.65 -17.75
C PHE A 86 11.17 1.18 -19.02
N LEU A 87 11.50 2.13 -19.91
CA LEU A 87 12.36 1.91 -21.07
C LEU A 87 13.57 2.83 -20.95
N ASN A 88 14.77 2.24 -20.92
CA ASN A 88 16.03 2.97 -20.75
C ASN A 88 16.02 3.94 -19.55
N GLY A 89 15.45 3.51 -18.43
CA GLY A 89 15.34 4.31 -17.20
C GLY A 89 14.23 5.37 -17.20
N SER A 90 13.49 5.54 -18.30
CA SER A 90 12.36 6.47 -18.38
C SER A 90 11.04 5.73 -18.19
N LEU A 91 10.13 6.26 -17.36
CA LEU A 91 8.81 5.68 -17.16
C LEU A 91 7.98 5.78 -18.45
N ILE A 92 7.49 4.65 -18.94
CA ILE A 92 6.61 4.59 -20.13
C ILE A 92 5.19 4.13 -19.80
N PHE A 93 4.94 3.62 -18.58
CA PHE A 93 3.63 3.18 -18.13
C PHE A 93 3.53 3.15 -16.59
N GLY A 94 2.38 3.53 -16.03
CA GLY A 94 2.13 3.63 -14.58
C GLY A 94 2.35 5.03 -13.99
N GLY A 95 2.37 5.14 -12.65
CA GLY A 95 2.40 6.42 -11.93
C GLY A 95 3.75 6.78 -11.29
N LEU A 96 4.14 8.07 -11.35
CA LEU A 96 5.32 8.61 -10.64
C LEU A 96 4.96 8.92 -9.18
N GLY A 97 5.36 8.04 -8.24
CA GLY A 97 5.25 8.30 -6.80
C GLY A 97 3.82 8.35 -6.23
N GLY A 98 2.80 8.00 -7.03
CA GLY A 98 1.40 7.86 -6.64
C GLY A 98 0.73 6.71 -7.40
N GLY A 99 -0.57 6.52 -7.19
CA GLY A 99 -1.39 5.59 -7.97
C GLY A 99 -1.60 6.11 -9.39
N ALA A 100 -1.55 5.22 -10.39
CA ALA A 100 -2.01 5.48 -11.74
C ALA A 100 -3.49 5.11 -11.91
N ASP A 101 -4.20 5.88 -12.75
CA ASP A 101 -5.54 5.55 -13.21
C ASP A 101 -5.57 4.28 -14.07
N SER A 102 -6.76 3.74 -14.33
CA SER A 102 -6.92 2.65 -15.30
C SER A 102 -6.38 2.99 -16.68
N THR A 103 -5.97 1.93 -17.35
CA THR A 103 -5.52 1.99 -18.73
C THR A 103 -6.70 2.24 -19.65
N ASN A 104 -6.74 3.44 -20.22
CA ASN A 104 -7.67 3.80 -21.27
C ASN A 104 -7.05 3.57 -22.66
N VAL A 105 -7.81 3.85 -23.72
CA VAL A 105 -7.36 3.67 -25.10
C VAL A 105 -6.09 4.47 -25.39
N VAL A 106 -6.03 5.72 -24.93
CA VAL A 106 -4.88 6.62 -25.20
C VAL A 106 -3.61 6.12 -24.53
N THR A 107 -3.70 5.71 -23.25
CA THR A 107 -2.52 5.19 -22.53
C THR A 107 -2.08 3.83 -23.06
N SER A 108 -3.03 2.98 -23.47
CA SER A 108 -2.74 1.70 -24.13
C SER A 108 -2.02 1.87 -25.47
N GLU A 109 -2.50 2.78 -26.33
CA GLU A 109 -1.86 3.09 -27.62
C GLU A 109 -0.46 3.68 -27.45
N ALA A 110 -0.29 4.62 -26.51
CA ALA A 110 1.01 5.20 -26.20
C ALA A 110 2.01 4.13 -25.71
N PHE A 111 1.55 3.19 -24.89
CA PHE A 111 2.38 2.08 -24.43
C PHE A 111 2.76 1.11 -25.57
N GLU A 112 1.80 0.73 -26.42
CA GLU A 112 2.01 -0.12 -27.60
C GLU A 112 3.08 0.47 -28.54
N ASP A 113 3.06 1.79 -28.75
CA ASP A 113 4.06 2.50 -29.55
C ASP A 113 5.42 2.60 -28.86
N ALA A 114 5.44 2.81 -27.54
CA ALA A 114 6.68 2.82 -26.75
C ALA A 114 7.43 1.48 -26.81
N LEU A 115 6.72 0.35 -27.00
CA LEU A 115 7.31 -0.98 -27.13
C LEU A 115 7.92 -1.29 -28.50
N LYS A 116 7.63 -0.47 -29.53
CA LYS A 116 8.09 -0.67 -30.92
C LYS A 116 9.60 -0.91 -31.08
N PRO A 117 10.50 -0.23 -30.33
CA PRO A 117 11.94 -0.45 -30.47
C PRO A 117 12.43 -1.79 -29.93
N VAL A 118 11.68 -2.42 -29.02
CA VAL A 118 12.12 -3.59 -28.24
C VAL A 118 11.37 -4.88 -28.56
N ILE A 119 10.12 -4.80 -29.02
CA ILE A 119 9.30 -5.97 -29.36
C ILE A 119 8.99 -5.99 -30.85
N ARG A 120 9.56 -6.98 -31.55
CA ARG A 120 9.29 -7.24 -32.97
C ARG A 120 7.97 -7.97 -33.13
N ALA A 121 6.89 -7.21 -33.27
CA ALA A 121 5.55 -7.73 -33.57
C ALA A 121 4.74 -6.69 -34.34
N ASP A 122 3.69 -7.15 -35.04
CA ASP A 122 2.75 -6.27 -35.74
C ASP A 122 2.05 -5.31 -34.77
N SER A 123 1.48 -4.24 -35.32
CA SER A 123 0.74 -3.26 -34.51
C SER A 123 -0.45 -3.89 -33.80
N GLY A 124 -0.58 -3.62 -32.51
CA GLY A 124 -1.61 -4.18 -31.63
C GLY A 124 -1.23 -5.52 -31.00
N LEU A 125 -0.05 -6.07 -31.32
CA LEU A 125 0.44 -7.33 -30.74
C LEU A 125 1.60 -7.13 -29.74
N ARG A 126 2.21 -5.95 -29.65
CA ARG A 126 3.41 -5.76 -28.81
C ARG A 126 3.07 -5.82 -27.33
N THR A 127 1.99 -5.18 -26.90
CA THR A 127 1.49 -5.18 -25.52
C THR A 127 1.15 -6.61 -25.09
N LYS A 128 0.40 -7.35 -25.91
CA LYS A 128 0.09 -8.75 -25.63
C LYS A 128 1.35 -9.60 -25.45
N ASN A 129 2.32 -9.44 -26.35
CA ASN A 129 3.59 -10.17 -26.27
C ASN A 129 4.42 -9.75 -25.05
N PHE A 130 4.41 -8.47 -24.69
CA PHE A 130 5.06 -7.94 -23.48
C PHE A 130 4.45 -8.57 -22.22
N LEU A 131 3.14 -8.51 -22.06
CA LEU A 131 2.45 -9.07 -20.89
C LEU A 131 2.70 -10.57 -20.78
N GLN A 132 2.65 -11.31 -21.90
CA GLN A 132 2.98 -12.74 -21.91
C GLN A 132 4.44 -13.01 -21.53
N LEU A 133 5.38 -12.17 -21.98
CA LEU A 133 6.79 -12.27 -21.60
C LEU A 133 7.00 -12.07 -20.09
N VAL A 134 6.35 -11.05 -19.51
CA VAL A 134 6.39 -10.78 -18.07
C VAL A 134 5.82 -11.97 -17.30
N SER A 135 4.64 -12.47 -17.66
CA SER A 135 4.00 -13.61 -17.00
C SER A 135 4.89 -14.85 -17.00
N LYS A 136 5.50 -15.18 -18.15
CA LYS A 136 6.41 -16.32 -18.27
C LYS A 136 7.69 -16.13 -17.46
N THR A 137 8.22 -14.91 -17.40
CA THR A 137 9.44 -14.59 -16.65
C THR A 137 9.18 -14.77 -15.15
N VAL A 138 8.10 -14.19 -14.64
CA VAL A 138 7.67 -14.34 -13.25
C VAL A 138 7.46 -15.81 -12.91
N CYS A 139 6.68 -16.54 -13.71
CA CYS A 139 6.38 -17.94 -13.47
C CYS A 139 7.64 -18.83 -13.48
N LYS A 140 8.56 -18.63 -14.43
CA LYS A 140 9.77 -19.46 -14.55
C LYS A 140 10.85 -19.13 -13.51
N SER A 141 10.88 -17.89 -13.02
CA SER A 141 11.87 -17.49 -12.02
C SER A 141 11.67 -18.18 -10.67
N GLY A 142 10.42 -18.53 -10.32
CA GLY A 142 10.07 -19.05 -9.00
C GLY A 142 10.27 -18.04 -7.86
N ILE A 143 10.54 -16.76 -8.16
CA ILE A 143 10.85 -15.75 -7.13
C ILE A 143 9.67 -15.51 -6.19
N LEU A 144 8.45 -15.53 -6.74
CA LEU A 144 7.23 -15.35 -5.97
C LEU A 144 6.97 -16.49 -4.99
N ASP A 145 7.44 -17.70 -5.30
CA ASP A 145 7.32 -18.84 -4.38
C ASP A 145 8.17 -18.59 -3.14
N GLN A 146 9.42 -18.15 -3.31
CA GLN A 146 10.31 -17.85 -2.20
C GLN A 146 9.80 -16.66 -1.39
N LEU A 147 9.31 -15.61 -2.07
CA LEU A 147 8.74 -14.44 -1.41
C LEU A 147 7.50 -14.80 -0.58
N LEU A 148 6.62 -15.66 -1.12
CA LEU A 148 5.43 -16.13 -0.41
C LEU A 148 5.78 -16.91 0.87
N GLU A 149 6.81 -17.74 0.85
CA GLU A 149 7.24 -18.45 2.06
C GLU A 149 7.74 -17.48 3.15
N VAL A 150 8.34 -16.34 2.78
CA VAL A 150 8.70 -15.29 3.75
C VAL A 150 7.47 -14.55 4.26
N GLN A 151 6.48 -14.26 3.40
CA GLN A 151 5.21 -13.64 3.83
C GLN A 151 4.46 -14.52 4.84
N LYS A 152 4.53 -15.85 4.69
CA LYS A 152 3.92 -16.84 5.60
C LYS A 152 4.61 -16.97 6.96
N LEU A 153 5.71 -16.26 7.20
CA LEU A 153 6.27 -16.15 8.56
C LEU A 153 5.27 -15.46 9.51
N ASP A 154 4.37 -14.65 8.97
CA ASP A 154 3.19 -14.16 9.68
C ASP A 154 2.14 -15.28 9.86
N ASN A 155 2.34 -16.07 10.92
CA ASN A 155 1.47 -17.22 11.26
C ASN A 155 0.25 -16.85 12.11
N PHE A 156 0.29 -15.68 12.75
CA PHE A 156 -0.69 -15.29 13.77
C PHE A 156 -1.57 -14.12 13.33
N ASP A 157 -1.31 -13.56 12.14
CA ASP A 157 -1.84 -12.28 11.70
C ASP A 157 -1.46 -11.15 12.68
N ILE A 158 -1.80 -9.91 12.33
CA ILE A 158 -1.65 -8.80 13.26
C ILE A 158 -2.47 -9.00 14.54
N GLU A 159 -3.64 -9.65 14.44
CA GLU A 159 -4.52 -9.93 15.56
C GLU A 159 -3.87 -10.82 16.64
N GLY A 160 -2.95 -11.71 16.27
CA GLY A 160 -2.19 -12.51 17.24
C GLY A 160 -0.83 -11.90 17.58
N ALA A 161 -0.09 -11.36 16.59
CA ALA A 161 1.24 -10.80 16.80
C ALA A 161 1.23 -9.60 17.78
N ILE A 162 0.13 -8.84 17.83
CA ILE A 162 -0.03 -7.70 18.73
C ILE A 162 0.03 -8.08 20.21
N HIS A 163 -0.40 -9.29 20.59
CA HIS A 163 -0.32 -9.76 21.98
C HIS A 163 1.13 -9.97 22.41
N ALA A 164 1.91 -10.65 21.58
CA ALA A 164 3.34 -10.86 21.80
C ALA A 164 4.12 -9.53 21.82
N TYR A 165 3.70 -8.54 21.04
CA TYR A 165 4.27 -7.18 21.09
C TYR A 165 4.10 -6.53 22.47
N TYR A 166 2.91 -6.58 23.04
CA TYR A 166 2.66 -6.00 24.38
C TYR A 166 3.47 -6.70 25.48
N ASP A 167 3.65 -8.02 25.37
CA ASP A 167 4.53 -8.76 26.29
C ASP A 167 5.99 -8.29 26.19
N ILE A 168 6.51 -8.08 24.97
CA ILE A 168 7.89 -7.63 24.73
C ILE A 168 8.14 -6.25 25.33
N ILE A 169 7.20 -5.31 25.17
CA ILE A 169 7.34 -3.95 25.72
C ILE A 169 6.99 -3.87 27.20
N SER A 170 6.57 -4.98 27.83
CA SER A 170 6.19 -5.06 29.24
C SER A 170 5.04 -4.11 29.61
N GLU A 171 4.10 -3.91 28.70
CA GLU A 171 2.89 -3.11 28.92
C GLU A 171 1.65 -4.00 29.03
N SER A 172 0.61 -3.52 29.73
CA SER A 172 -0.67 -4.21 29.78
C SER A 172 -1.30 -4.25 28.39
N CYS A 173 -1.63 -5.43 27.88
CA CYS A 173 -2.25 -5.58 26.57
C CYS A 173 -3.67 -4.94 26.53
N PRO A 174 -3.87 -3.82 25.82
CA PRO A 174 -5.18 -3.16 25.72
C PRO A 174 -6.16 -3.99 24.89
N VAL A 175 -5.69 -4.82 23.96
CA VAL A 175 -6.54 -5.72 23.15
C VAL A 175 -7.30 -6.69 24.05
N CYS A 176 -6.67 -7.15 25.14
CA CYS A 176 -7.35 -7.98 26.14
C CYS A 176 -8.26 -7.21 27.10
N GLY A 177 -8.16 -5.87 27.17
CA GLY A 177 -8.92 -5.02 28.09
C GLY A 177 -10.09 -4.27 27.43
N GLU A 178 -10.04 -4.01 26.12
CA GLU A 178 -11.04 -3.21 25.38
C GLU A 178 -12.23 -4.04 24.87
N LEU A 179 -12.10 -5.36 24.84
CA LEU A 179 -13.09 -6.26 24.26
C LEU A 179 -13.79 -6.97 25.42
N GLY A 180 -15.06 -6.62 25.66
CA GLY A 180 -15.90 -7.29 26.66
C GLY A 180 -15.86 -8.81 26.52
N GLU A 181 -16.12 -9.52 27.63
CA GLU A 181 -15.90 -10.96 27.84
C GLU A 181 -16.47 -11.93 26.78
N GLU A 182 -17.19 -11.47 25.74
CA GLU A 182 -17.97 -12.34 24.87
C GLU A 182 -17.43 -12.57 23.44
N GLU A 183 -16.63 -11.70 22.80
CA GLU A 183 -16.43 -11.86 21.34
C GLU A 183 -15.02 -11.69 20.72
N VAL A 184 -13.97 -11.36 21.48
CA VAL A 184 -12.58 -11.54 20.97
C VAL A 184 -11.80 -12.55 21.81
N SER A 185 -12.08 -13.81 21.46
CA SER A 185 -11.09 -14.83 21.12
C SER A 185 -10.14 -15.31 22.23
N HIS A 186 -10.63 -16.27 23.01
CA HIS A 186 -9.80 -17.24 23.76
C HIS A 186 -8.62 -17.85 22.95
N ARG A 187 -8.60 -17.69 21.61
CA ARG A 187 -7.57 -18.22 20.72
C ARG A 187 -6.17 -17.64 20.98
N TYR A 188 -6.08 -16.38 21.40
CA TYR A 188 -4.79 -15.69 21.55
C TYR A 188 -4.43 -15.34 23.00
N THR A 189 -5.33 -15.54 23.97
CA THR A 189 -5.01 -15.36 25.40
C THR A 189 -3.85 -16.26 25.85
N SER A 190 -3.71 -17.44 25.24
CA SER A 190 -2.60 -18.36 25.48
C SER A 190 -1.24 -17.78 25.07
N LEU A 191 -1.19 -16.78 24.19
CA LEU A 191 0.05 -16.14 23.77
C LEU A 191 0.74 -15.42 24.94
N HIS A 192 -0.02 -14.88 25.90
CA HIS A 192 0.57 -14.26 27.10
C HIS A 192 1.23 -15.27 28.06
N SER A 193 1.05 -16.57 27.82
CA SER A 193 1.66 -17.63 28.62
C SER A 193 2.91 -18.24 27.99
N ILE A 194 3.31 -17.79 26.79
CA ILE A 194 4.47 -18.36 26.09
C ILE A 194 5.78 -17.77 26.62
N PRO A 195 6.91 -18.47 26.44
CA PRO A 195 8.23 -17.94 26.76
C PRO A 195 8.56 -16.64 25.99
N MET A 196 9.29 -15.72 26.64
CA MET A 196 9.66 -14.43 26.05
C MET A 196 10.42 -14.55 24.71
N ASP A 197 11.25 -15.57 24.56
CA ASP A 197 11.95 -15.86 23.30
C ASP A 197 11.00 -16.27 22.17
N GLU A 198 9.89 -16.93 22.48
CA GLU A 198 8.82 -17.22 21.52
C GLU A 198 8.05 -15.95 21.14
N SER A 199 7.72 -15.07 22.10
CA SER A 199 7.10 -13.77 21.81
C SER A 199 7.98 -12.92 20.90
N LEU A 200 9.28 -12.81 21.21
CA LEU A 200 10.28 -12.12 20.38
C LEU A 200 10.33 -12.71 18.96
N LYS A 201 10.29 -14.04 18.84
CA LYS A 201 10.28 -14.72 17.55
C LYS A 201 9.03 -14.38 16.74
N ILE A 202 7.84 -14.40 17.35
CA ILE A 202 6.57 -14.05 16.69
C ILE A 202 6.65 -12.64 16.09
N VAL A 203 7.04 -11.65 16.89
CA VAL A 203 7.10 -10.26 16.41
C VAL A 203 8.19 -10.06 15.37
N LYS A 204 9.36 -10.70 15.53
CA LYS A 204 10.42 -10.66 14.52
C LYS A 204 9.94 -11.24 13.19
N ASP A 205 9.31 -12.41 13.22
CA ASP A 205 8.81 -13.09 12.02
C ASP A 205 7.69 -12.29 11.35
N TYR A 206 6.81 -11.66 12.12
CA TYR A 206 5.80 -10.72 11.63
C TYR A 206 6.42 -9.52 10.89
N LEU A 207 7.47 -8.90 11.45
CA LEU A 207 8.15 -7.76 10.81
C LEU A 207 8.89 -8.17 9.51
N VAL A 208 9.47 -9.37 9.49
CA VAL A 208 10.08 -9.94 8.28
C VAL A 208 9.00 -10.19 7.21
N ALA A 209 7.87 -10.77 7.59
CA ALA A 209 6.73 -10.96 6.70
C ALA A 209 6.16 -9.64 6.19
N ALA A 210 6.02 -8.62 7.05
CA ALA A 210 5.57 -7.29 6.66
C ALA A 210 6.51 -6.66 5.59
N THR A 211 7.82 -6.84 5.75
CA THR A 211 8.81 -6.42 4.74
C THR A 211 8.59 -7.14 3.41
N ALA A 212 8.31 -8.45 3.44
CA ALA A 212 8.03 -9.23 2.23
C ALA A 212 6.68 -8.93 1.58
N LYS A 213 5.72 -8.38 2.34
CA LYS A 213 4.40 -7.94 1.83
C LYS A 213 4.49 -6.57 1.13
N ASP A 214 5.46 -5.73 1.48
CA ASP A 214 5.60 -4.35 0.98
C ASP A 214 6.78 -4.15 0.00
N CYS A 215 7.50 -5.21 -0.36
CA CYS A 215 8.60 -5.12 -1.31
C CYS A 215 8.12 -5.05 -2.78
N SER A 216 8.97 -4.53 -3.68
CA SER A 216 8.77 -4.60 -5.13
C SER A 216 9.78 -5.54 -5.79
N LEU A 217 9.40 -6.12 -6.93
CA LEU A 217 10.25 -6.95 -7.80
C LEU A 217 10.61 -6.22 -9.09
#